data_AF-A0A7S1AKC4-F1
#
_entry.id   AF-A0A7S1AKC4-F1
#
_cell.length_a   1.000
_cell.length_b   1.000
_cell.length_c   1.000
_cell.angle_alpha   90.00
_cell.angle_beta   90.00
_cell.angle_gamma   90.00
#
_symmetry.space_group_name_H-M   'P 1'
#
loop_
_entity.id
_entity.type
_entity.pdbx_description
1 polymer ?
#
loop_
_entity_poly.entity_id
_entity_poly.type
_entity_poly.pdbx_seq_one_letter_code
_entity_poly.pdbx_strand_id
1 'polypeptide(L)'
;RFVLLTLYFTVTLAEVTSVLGHAGSASAVLTTNAVSDTGVPAKSKEGPPDPDGPALAFTTLMAFGGGIMTASGANALAWFSHQTRTGLRVFSAKVATLFYLACLVLNILGIGMFAISTILGGAVATVMPVQTGANLLTNMILQVSLKIKTFNKSMRTGTLLLVCAVAQLSQIGPEEPESPDVGRLLDQPVAIIWILTMLIGALGGIAASRTFKDLPSDSTLKLLSLTSVVTLTTVLGASVGKCFGLLSGLPLFATMVSYLCIGVVCLVYTMIATANCDVSIFIPLQLSSQLVLNMITGFFVWGDSHFVQKPVAYILVYVICLQAVYLVSTEIDFVGEWALAYQIRKTMLSEQVASSALGTAMLNLATAWEQPNAGETWPTKPCLDALREAVELGLEKEAISKEELVDLSMLLLEDKGSAGGRPVLVTWMESLKHFTMYSKRDPAFGRRFREALSTEEKESLDIVLENQKRKQEVTPSVASFHDHILHNSVPASSMTQNHRIPESELRSLTNMLV
;
A
#
# COMPACT_ATOMS: atom_id res chain seq x y z
N ARG A 1 5.34 27.62 -1.82
CA ARG A 1 5.18 26.55 -2.84
C ARG A 1 4.31 25.41 -2.33
N PHE A 2 4.64 24.71 -1.24
CA PHE A 2 3.78 23.66 -0.67
C PHE A 2 2.37 24.14 -0.27
N VAL A 3 2.26 25.26 0.45
CA VAL A 3 0.96 25.88 0.80
C VAL A 3 0.17 26.30 -0.45
N LEU A 4 0.85 26.86 -1.46
CA LEU A 4 0.26 27.20 -2.76
C LEU A 4 -0.20 25.96 -3.54
N LEU A 5 0.54 24.85 -3.46
CA LEU A 5 0.17 23.57 -4.07
C LEU A 5 -1.07 22.99 -3.38
N THR A 6 -1.11 23.04 -2.05
CA THR A 6 -2.24 22.59 -1.23
C THR A 6 -3.48 23.40 -1.56
N LEU A 7 -3.38 24.74 -1.54
CA LEU A 7 -4.48 25.64 -1.93
C LEU A 7 -4.94 25.44 -3.37
N TYR A 8 -4.01 25.26 -4.32
CA TYR A 8 -4.33 24.97 -5.71
C TYR A 8 -5.12 23.67 -5.83
N PHE A 9 -4.67 22.59 -5.17
CA PHE A 9 -5.41 21.32 -5.14
C PHE A 9 -6.78 21.44 -4.47
N THR A 10 -6.92 22.18 -3.37
CA THR A 10 -8.23 22.39 -2.73
C THR A 10 -9.20 23.12 -3.67
N VAL A 11 -8.72 24.07 -4.46
CA VAL A 11 -9.54 24.83 -5.44
C VAL A 11 -9.89 23.97 -6.65
N THR A 12 -8.93 23.30 -7.29
CA THR A 12 -9.20 22.45 -8.47
C THR A 12 -10.09 21.25 -8.14
N LEU A 13 -10.08 20.80 -6.88
CA LEU A 13 -10.89 19.65 -6.44
C LEU A 13 -12.28 20.05 -5.94
N ALA A 14 -12.48 21.30 -5.52
CA ALA A 14 -13.81 21.89 -5.33
C ALA A 14 -14.59 21.92 -6.66
N GLU A 15 -13.90 22.13 -7.79
CA GLU A 15 -14.51 22.01 -9.13
C GLU A 15 -14.87 20.56 -9.47
N VAL A 16 -14.02 19.59 -9.13
CA VAL A 16 -14.29 18.15 -9.38
C VAL A 16 -15.44 17.63 -8.51
N THR A 17 -15.53 18.04 -7.24
CA THR A 17 -16.65 17.67 -6.35
C THR A 17 -17.96 18.33 -6.77
N SER A 18 -17.91 19.56 -7.31
CA SER A 18 -19.04 20.18 -8.03
C SER A 18 -19.53 19.29 -9.18
N VAL A 19 -18.62 18.80 -10.03
CA VAL A 19 -18.94 17.92 -11.16
C VAL A 19 -19.51 16.57 -10.70
N LEU A 20 -18.95 15.97 -9.65
CA LEU A 20 -19.46 14.71 -9.08
C LEU A 20 -20.82 14.88 -8.41
N GLY A 21 -21.09 16.03 -7.78
CA GLY A 21 -22.41 16.37 -7.25
C GLY A 21 -23.49 16.45 -8.34
N HIS A 22 -23.13 16.90 -9.54
CA HIS A 22 -24.02 16.90 -10.71
C HIS A 22 -24.22 15.50 -11.31
N ALA A 23 -23.22 14.62 -11.23
CA ALA A 23 -23.34 13.23 -11.68
C ALA A 23 -24.22 12.38 -10.75
N GLY A 24 -24.15 12.60 -9.43
CA GLY A 24 -25.02 11.94 -8.45
C GLY A 24 -26.50 12.31 -8.61
N SER A 25 -26.79 13.57 -8.92
CA SER A 25 -28.15 14.04 -9.22
C SER A 25 -28.68 13.51 -10.56
N ALA A 26 -27.83 13.32 -11.57
CA ALA A 26 -28.23 12.65 -12.82
C ALA A 26 -28.60 11.16 -12.62
N SER A 27 -27.93 10.44 -11.71
CA SER A 27 -28.25 9.03 -11.43
C SER A 27 -29.55 8.86 -10.61
N ALA A 28 -29.88 9.84 -9.77
CA ALA A 28 -31.16 9.87 -9.04
C ALA A 28 -32.36 10.15 -9.97
N VAL A 29 -32.16 10.95 -11.02
CA VAL A 29 -33.18 11.24 -12.05
C VAL A 29 -33.44 10.03 -12.98
N LEU A 30 -32.44 9.17 -13.19
CA LEU A 30 -32.59 7.95 -14.00
C LEU A 30 -33.31 6.81 -13.26
N THR A 31 -33.26 6.78 -11.93
CA THR A 31 -33.93 5.74 -11.12
C THR A 31 -35.39 6.08 -10.80
N THR A 32 -35.75 7.36 -10.74
CA THR A 32 -37.15 7.80 -10.50
C THR A 32 -38.06 7.61 -11.72
N ASN A 33 -37.52 7.50 -12.94
CA ASN A 33 -38.31 7.33 -14.16
C ASN A 33 -38.63 5.87 -14.53
N ALA A 34 -38.20 4.88 -13.74
CA ALA A 34 -38.39 3.45 -14.06
C ALA A 34 -39.51 2.75 -13.28
N VAL A 35 -40.22 3.44 -12.38
CA VAL A 35 -41.27 2.85 -11.52
C VAL A 35 -42.50 3.74 -11.50
N SER A 36 -43.23 3.79 -12.60
CA SER A 36 -44.56 4.42 -12.64
C SER A 36 -45.47 3.68 -13.61
N ASP A 37 -45.90 2.45 -13.26
CA ASP A 37 -47.03 1.81 -13.97
C ASP A 37 -47.77 0.71 -13.19
N THR A 38 -47.90 0.82 -11.86
CA THR A 38 -48.84 -0.03 -11.10
C THR A 38 -49.80 0.84 -10.28
N GLY A 39 -51.01 1.01 -10.82
CA GLY A 39 -52.07 1.86 -10.28
C GLY A 39 -52.69 1.34 -8.98
N VAL A 40 -51.94 1.43 -7.89
CA VAL A 40 -52.48 1.29 -6.53
C VAL A 40 -52.33 2.64 -5.83
N PRO A 41 -53.42 3.27 -5.35
CA PRO A 41 -53.34 4.54 -4.61
C PRO A 41 -52.68 4.27 -3.25
N ALA A 42 -51.37 4.49 -3.17
CA ALA A 42 -50.63 4.46 -1.93
C ALA A 42 -51.04 5.66 -1.08
N LYS A 43 -51.53 5.40 0.14
CA LYS A 43 -51.61 6.41 1.21
C LYS A 43 -50.21 6.99 1.38
N SER A 44 -50.01 8.24 0.96
CA SER A 44 -48.81 9.01 1.23
C SER A 44 -48.67 9.17 2.75
N LYS A 45 -47.91 8.28 3.39
CA LYS A 45 -47.24 8.63 4.64
C LYS A 45 -46.36 9.82 4.27
N GLU A 46 -46.76 11.01 4.72
CA GLU A 46 -45.86 12.17 4.76
C GLU A 46 -44.65 11.74 5.59
N GLY A 47 -43.62 11.27 4.90
CA GLY A 47 -42.32 11.02 5.52
C GLY A 47 -41.77 12.34 6.03
N PRO A 48 -40.90 12.32 7.05
CA PRO A 48 -40.14 13.50 7.43
C PRO A 48 -39.49 14.09 6.17
N PRO A 49 -39.43 15.43 6.04
CA PRO A 49 -38.85 16.08 4.87
C PRO A 49 -37.45 15.51 4.65
N ASP A 50 -37.20 15.03 3.42
CA ASP A 50 -35.88 14.55 3.02
C ASP A 50 -34.85 15.59 3.46
N PRO A 51 -33.79 15.19 4.18
CA PRO A 51 -32.79 16.13 4.67
C PRO A 51 -32.32 16.98 3.49
N ASP A 52 -32.50 18.30 3.61
CA ASP A 52 -32.24 19.25 2.54
C ASP A 52 -30.91 18.92 1.88
N GLY A 53 -30.91 18.57 0.58
CA GLY A 53 -29.71 18.17 -0.17
C GLY A 53 -28.45 19.06 0.07
N PRO A 54 -28.57 20.37 0.31
CA PRO A 54 -27.46 21.23 0.74
C PRO A 54 -26.72 20.77 2.01
N ALA A 55 -27.42 20.24 3.02
CA ALA A 55 -26.82 19.79 4.29
C ALA A 55 -25.94 18.55 4.08
N LEU A 56 -26.41 17.58 3.29
CA LEU A 56 -25.63 16.38 2.93
C LEU A 56 -24.39 16.73 2.09
N ALA A 57 -24.53 17.69 1.15
CA ALA A 57 -23.39 18.17 0.37
C ALA A 57 -22.34 18.85 1.26
N PHE A 58 -22.78 19.68 2.21
CA PHE A 58 -21.88 20.38 3.12
C PHE A 58 -21.15 19.43 4.08
N THR A 59 -21.86 18.46 4.68
CA THR A 59 -21.23 17.43 5.55
C THR A 59 -20.17 16.63 4.79
N THR A 60 -20.49 16.21 3.57
CA THR A 60 -19.56 15.47 2.70
C THR A 60 -18.33 16.32 2.35
N LEU A 61 -18.52 17.62 2.03
CA LEU A 61 -17.44 18.54 1.75
C LEU A 61 -16.52 18.76 2.96
N MET A 62 -17.10 18.89 4.16
CA MET A 62 -16.33 19.01 5.40
C MET A 62 -15.52 17.75 5.70
N ALA A 63 -16.10 16.56 5.49
CA ALA A 63 -15.40 15.28 5.64
C ALA A 63 -14.21 15.20 4.68
N PHE A 64 -14.45 15.52 3.42
CA PHE A 64 -13.45 15.50 2.36
C PHE A 64 -12.31 16.49 2.62
N GLY A 65 -12.65 17.73 2.96
CA GLY A 65 -11.68 18.76 3.34
C GLY A 65 -10.88 18.39 4.58
N GLY A 66 -11.53 17.73 5.56
CA GLY A 66 -10.84 17.17 6.72
C GLY A 66 -9.75 16.19 6.34
N GLY A 67 -10.02 15.31 5.37
CA GLY A 67 -9.07 14.32 4.87
C GLY A 67 -7.86 14.97 4.17
N ILE A 68 -8.12 15.99 3.35
CA ILE A 68 -7.06 16.77 2.68
C ILE A 68 -6.17 17.48 3.69
N MET A 69 -6.75 18.13 4.71
CA MET A 69 -5.98 18.88 5.71
C MET A 69 -5.11 17.96 6.55
N THR A 70 -5.65 16.82 7.00
CA THR A 70 -4.87 15.79 7.72
C THR A 70 -3.74 15.24 6.84
N ALA A 71 -4.03 14.85 5.59
CA ALA A 71 -3.01 14.38 4.65
C ALA A 71 -1.92 15.44 4.43
N SER A 72 -2.30 16.70 4.25
CA SER A 72 -1.37 17.80 4.00
C SER A 72 -0.47 18.03 5.20
N GLY A 73 -1.01 18.03 6.42
CA GLY A 73 -0.23 18.13 7.66
C GLY A 73 0.76 16.97 7.81
N ALA A 74 0.32 15.74 7.57
CA ALA A 74 1.18 14.55 7.64
C ALA A 74 2.30 14.57 6.58
N ASN A 75 1.98 14.93 5.32
CA ASN A 75 2.99 15.00 4.25
C ASN A 75 3.97 16.15 4.41
N ALA A 76 3.51 17.29 4.93
CA ALA A 76 4.39 18.40 5.27
C ALA A 76 5.45 17.93 6.27
N LEU A 77 5.01 17.26 7.34
CA LEU A 77 5.85 16.69 8.37
C LEU A 77 6.83 15.64 7.82
N ALA A 78 6.32 14.70 7.02
CA ALA A 78 7.11 13.67 6.35
C ALA A 78 8.18 14.28 5.44
N TRP A 79 7.83 15.29 4.65
CA TRP A 79 8.75 16.01 3.79
C TRP A 79 9.86 16.70 4.58
N PHE A 80 9.51 17.39 5.67
CA PHE A 80 10.47 18.07 6.52
C PHE A 80 11.44 17.08 7.17
N SER A 81 10.94 15.95 7.68
CA SER A 81 11.75 14.86 8.22
C SER A 81 12.68 14.29 7.14
N HIS A 82 12.16 14.04 5.94
CA HIS A 82 12.94 13.53 4.81
C HIS A 82 14.07 14.49 4.39
N GLN A 83 13.80 15.79 4.29
CA GLN A 83 14.83 16.81 3.98
C GLN A 83 15.92 16.88 5.04
N THR A 84 15.55 16.70 6.31
CA THR A 84 16.50 16.71 7.43
C THR A 84 17.35 15.43 7.44
N ARG A 85 16.74 14.25 7.25
CA ARG A 85 17.46 12.95 7.21
C ARG A 85 18.41 12.82 6.03
N THR A 86 18.04 13.34 4.87
CA THR A 86 18.88 13.32 3.66
C THR A 86 20.00 14.35 3.67
N GLY A 87 20.06 15.23 4.68
CA GLY A 87 21.08 16.29 4.77
C GLY A 87 20.96 17.35 3.68
N LEU A 88 19.90 17.34 2.86
CA LEU A 88 19.69 18.30 1.77
C LEU A 88 19.49 19.72 2.30
N ARG A 89 18.90 19.85 3.50
CA ARG A 89 18.69 21.13 4.17
C ARG A 89 18.83 20.99 5.69
N VAL A 90 19.58 21.91 6.28
CA VAL A 90 19.64 22.08 7.74
C VAL A 90 18.68 23.20 8.13
N PHE A 91 17.67 22.90 8.95
CA PHE A 91 16.73 23.88 9.45
C PHE A 91 17.16 24.38 10.82
N SER A 92 16.96 25.67 11.10
CA SER A 92 17.13 26.18 12.45
C SER A 92 16.05 25.63 13.37
N ALA A 93 16.35 25.44 14.66
CA ALA A 93 15.40 24.91 15.64
C ALA A 93 14.08 25.70 15.67
N LYS A 94 14.14 27.03 15.52
CA LYS A 94 12.94 27.90 15.49
C LYS A 94 12.06 27.62 14.28
N VAL A 95 12.66 27.44 13.10
CA VAL A 95 11.93 27.12 11.86
C VAL A 95 11.33 25.73 11.95
N ALA A 96 12.07 24.77 12.51
CA ALA A 96 11.56 23.42 12.76
C ALA A 96 10.33 23.47 13.67
N THR A 97 10.40 24.15 14.82
CA THR A 97 9.25 24.27 15.75
C THR A 97 8.04 24.93 15.10
N LEU A 98 8.24 26.04 14.36
CA LEU A 98 7.15 26.70 13.64
C LEU A 98 6.51 25.77 12.60
N PHE A 99 7.31 24.97 11.91
CA PHE A 99 6.85 24.01 10.92
C PHE A 99 6.06 22.86 11.58
N TYR A 100 6.55 22.29 12.68
CA TYR A 100 5.81 21.29 13.47
C TYR A 100 4.47 21.84 13.95
N LEU A 101 4.44 23.08 14.46
CA LEU A 101 3.21 23.72 14.90
C LEU A 101 2.22 23.92 13.75
N ALA A 102 2.69 24.34 12.57
CA ALA A 102 1.84 24.47 11.39
C ALA A 102 1.25 23.12 10.94
N CYS A 103 2.05 22.04 10.96
CA CYS A 103 1.58 20.69 10.66
C CYS A 103 0.55 20.21 11.70
N LEU A 104 0.77 20.50 12.98
CA LEU A 104 -0.16 20.19 14.06
C LEU A 104 -1.50 20.92 13.86
N VAL A 105 -1.46 22.22 13.54
CA VAL A 105 -2.66 23.02 13.25
C VAL A 105 -3.44 22.43 12.07
N LEU A 106 -2.79 22.03 10.97
CA LEU A 106 -3.47 21.39 9.84
C LEU A 106 -4.15 20.07 10.24
N ASN A 107 -3.50 19.24 11.06
CA ASN A 107 -4.10 18.01 11.56
C ASN A 107 -5.29 18.28 12.49
N ILE A 108 -5.18 19.25 13.40
CA ILE A 108 -6.28 19.65 14.29
C ILE A 108 -7.45 20.20 13.47
N LEU A 109 -7.20 21.03 12.46
CA LEU A 109 -8.23 21.52 11.56
C LEU A 109 -8.91 20.37 10.82
N GLY A 110 -8.14 19.39 10.32
CA GLY A 110 -8.69 18.20 9.67
C GLY A 110 -9.63 17.40 10.58
N ILE A 111 -9.22 17.15 11.83
CA ILE A 111 -10.04 16.49 12.86
C ILE A 111 -11.27 17.34 13.22
N GLY A 112 -11.12 18.66 13.31
CA GLY A 112 -12.21 19.58 13.59
C GLY A 112 -13.26 19.58 12.48
N MET A 113 -12.84 19.57 11.21
CA MET A 113 -13.75 19.47 10.07
C MET A 113 -14.53 18.15 10.06
N PHE A 114 -13.89 17.04 10.43
CA PHE A 114 -14.58 15.76 10.63
C PHE A 114 -15.61 15.84 11.75
N ALA A 115 -15.24 16.36 12.91
CA ALA A 115 -16.15 16.51 14.04
C ALA A 115 -17.36 17.40 13.68
N ILE A 116 -17.14 18.51 12.98
CA ILE A 116 -18.23 19.37 12.48
C ILE A 116 -19.13 18.60 11.53
N SER A 117 -18.57 17.81 10.60
CA SER A 117 -19.36 16.98 9.69
C SER A 117 -20.27 15.99 10.44
N THR A 118 -19.76 15.35 11.51
CA THR A 118 -20.56 14.46 12.36
C THR A 118 -21.62 15.19 13.18
N ILE A 119 -21.33 16.40 13.69
CA ILE A 119 -22.29 17.21 14.47
C ILE A 119 -23.46 17.67 13.59
N LEU A 120 -23.21 17.95 12.30
CA LEU A 120 -24.22 18.39 11.34
C LEU A 120 -25.11 17.25 10.81
N GLY A 121 -25.12 16.10 11.48
CA GLY A 121 -25.95 14.95 11.11
C GLY A 121 -25.34 14.05 10.04
N GLY A 122 -24.06 14.23 9.71
CA GLY A 122 -23.35 13.31 8.83
C GLY A 122 -23.10 11.99 9.55
N ALA A 123 -23.72 10.91 9.08
CA ALA A 123 -23.51 9.57 9.62
C ALA A 123 -22.02 9.22 9.61
N VAL A 124 -21.48 8.77 10.75
CA VAL A 124 -20.05 8.41 10.89
C VAL A 124 -19.65 7.37 9.84
N ALA A 125 -20.57 6.43 9.53
CA ALA A 125 -20.40 5.41 8.51
C ALA A 125 -20.22 5.96 7.09
N THR A 126 -20.66 7.19 6.82
CA THR A 126 -20.52 7.85 5.52
C THR A 126 -19.37 8.87 5.52
N VAL A 127 -19.32 9.71 6.55
CA VAL A 127 -18.33 10.79 6.70
C VAL A 127 -16.92 10.24 6.85
N MET A 128 -16.70 9.21 7.68
CA MET A 128 -15.37 8.66 7.91
C MET A 128 -14.78 8.03 6.65
N PRO A 129 -15.50 7.21 5.87
CA PRO A 129 -15.01 6.75 4.58
C PRO A 129 -14.62 7.91 3.67
N VAL A 130 -15.48 8.90 3.45
CA VAL A 130 -15.17 10.04 2.56
C VAL A 130 -13.87 10.73 2.99
N GLN A 131 -13.71 11.02 4.29
CA GLN A 131 -12.48 11.60 4.81
C GLN A 131 -11.27 10.68 4.58
N THR A 132 -11.42 9.38 4.81
CA THR A 132 -10.35 8.38 4.66
C THR A 132 -9.89 8.29 3.20
N GLY A 133 -10.83 8.21 2.26
CA GLY A 133 -10.54 8.18 0.83
C GLY A 133 -9.83 9.44 0.36
N ALA A 134 -10.29 10.62 0.82
CA ALA A 134 -9.63 11.89 0.54
C ALA A 134 -8.19 11.91 1.10
N ASN A 135 -8.02 11.48 2.35
CA ASN A 135 -6.72 11.42 3.01
C ASN A 135 -5.74 10.53 2.24
N LEU A 136 -6.14 9.31 1.85
CA LEU A 136 -5.33 8.37 1.08
C LEU A 136 -4.91 8.93 -0.28
N LEU A 137 -5.87 9.47 -1.05
CA LEU A 137 -5.62 10.01 -2.37
C LEU A 137 -4.67 11.21 -2.30
N THR A 138 -4.92 12.14 -1.38
CA THR A 138 -4.06 13.31 -1.16
C THR A 138 -2.67 12.89 -0.70
N ASN A 139 -2.54 11.88 0.17
CA ASN A 139 -1.23 11.35 0.57
C ASN A 139 -0.43 10.85 -0.64
N MET A 140 -1.02 10.00 -1.47
CA MET A 140 -0.35 9.47 -2.66
C MET A 140 0.10 10.62 -3.59
N ILE A 141 -0.79 11.57 -3.88
CA ILE A 141 -0.49 12.71 -4.75
C ILE A 141 0.65 13.57 -4.18
N LEU A 142 0.59 13.91 -2.89
CA LEU A 142 1.59 14.76 -2.24
C LEU A 142 2.95 14.05 -2.14
N GLN A 143 3.00 12.78 -1.74
CA GLN A 143 4.28 12.04 -1.65
C GLN A 143 4.97 11.93 -3.00
N VAL A 144 4.22 11.64 -4.07
CA VAL A 144 4.75 11.59 -5.45
C VAL A 144 5.21 12.98 -5.89
N SER A 145 4.40 14.02 -5.68
CA SER A 145 4.70 15.39 -6.09
C SER A 145 5.91 15.98 -5.35
N LEU A 146 6.06 15.64 -4.07
CA LEU A 146 7.18 16.07 -3.23
C LEU A 146 8.42 15.18 -3.38
N LYS A 147 8.34 14.12 -4.20
CA LYS A 147 9.41 13.15 -4.41
C LYS A 147 9.91 12.52 -3.11
N ILE A 148 9.01 12.33 -2.14
CA ILE A 148 9.33 11.67 -0.87
C ILE A 148 9.47 10.16 -1.13
N LYS A 149 8.51 9.58 -1.87
CA LYS A 149 8.50 8.16 -2.21
C LYS A 149 7.98 7.92 -3.62
N THR A 150 8.51 6.90 -4.28
CA THR A 150 8.05 6.40 -5.56
C THR A 150 7.00 5.32 -5.33
N PHE A 151 5.79 5.55 -5.85
CA PHE A 151 4.72 4.56 -5.75
C PHE A 151 4.83 3.56 -6.90
N ASN A 152 4.96 2.28 -6.55
CA ASN A 152 4.94 1.20 -7.53
C ASN A 152 3.53 1.04 -8.15
N LYS A 153 3.37 0.12 -9.11
CA LYS A 153 2.06 -0.12 -9.75
C LYS A 153 1.05 -0.64 -8.72
N SER A 154 1.42 -1.63 -7.92
CA SER A 154 0.56 -2.27 -6.91
C SER A 154 0.04 -1.28 -5.87
N MET A 155 0.89 -0.41 -5.33
CA MET A 155 0.53 0.64 -4.37
C MET A 155 -0.48 1.64 -4.95
N ARG A 156 -0.32 2.05 -6.22
CA ARG A 156 -1.27 2.95 -6.88
C ARG A 156 -2.61 2.25 -7.09
N THR A 157 -2.58 1.02 -7.59
CA THR A 157 -3.80 0.23 -7.82
C THR A 157 -4.54 -0.04 -6.51
N GLY A 158 -3.84 -0.44 -5.45
CA GLY A 158 -4.42 -0.66 -4.13
C GLY A 158 -4.99 0.63 -3.52
N THR A 159 -4.30 1.76 -3.64
CA THR A 159 -4.83 3.06 -3.18
C THR A 159 -6.11 3.44 -3.92
N LEU A 160 -6.16 3.29 -5.25
CA LEU A 160 -7.35 3.59 -6.04
C LEU A 160 -8.50 2.63 -5.72
N LEU A 161 -8.21 1.34 -5.57
CA LEU A 161 -9.20 0.34 -5.16
C LEU A 161 -9.81 0.67 -3.81
N LEU A 162 -8.98 1.08 -2.84
CA LEU A 162 -9.40 1.49 -1.51
C LEU A 162 -10.30 2.73 -1.58
N VAL A 163 -9.93 3.76 -2.35
CA VAL A 163 -10.77 4.96 -2.55
C VAL A 163 -12.13 4.61 -3.16
N CYS A 164 -12.17 3.73 -4.16
CA CYS A 164 -13.43 3.27 -4.76
C CYS A 164 -14.29 2.48 -3.77
N ALA A 165 -13.71 1.55 -3.01
CA ALA A 165 -14.42 0.77 -2.01
C ALA A 165 -15.01 1.67 -0.91
N VAL A 166 -14.21 2.61 -0.43
CA VAL A 166 -14.60 3.61 0.56
C VAL A 166 -15.72 4.53 0.06
N ALA A 167 -15.71 4.92 -1.23
CA ALA A 167 -16.80 5.68 -1.82
C ALA A 167 -18.13 4.89 -1.83
N GLN A 168 -18.08 3.57 -2.04
CA GLN A 168 -19.27 2.71 -2.01
C GLN A 168 -19.87 2.55 -0.60
N LEU A 169 -19.07 2.68 0.47
CA LEU A 169 -19.58 2.62 1.84
C LEU A 169 -20.62 3.72 2.13
N SER A 170 -20.57 4.86 1.43
CA SER A 170 -21.57 5.93 1.58
C SER A 170 -23.00 5.50 1.20
N GLN A 171 -23.14 4.50 0.32
CA GLN A 171 -24.43 4.03 -0.18
C GLN A 171 -24.88 2.72 0.47
N ILE A 172 -23.92 1.93 0.99
CA ILE A 172 -24.16 0.57 1.51
C ILE A 172 -24.08 0.54 3.05
N GLY A 173 -23.60 1.63 3.67
CA GLY A 173 -23.48 1.76 5.11
C GLY A 173 -24.80 1.65 5.87
N PRO A 174 -24.74 1.40 7.19
CA PRO A 174 -25.92 1.36 8.04
C PRO A 174 -26.65 2.71 8.04
N GLU A 175 -27.97 2.66 8.03
CA GLU A 175 -28.80 3.85 8.26
C GLU A 175 -28.72 4.29 9.74
N GLU A 176 -28.77 5.60 9.97
CA GLU A 176 -28.72 6.13 11.34
C GLU A 176 -30.13 6.09 11.95
N PRO A 177 -30.33 5.45 13.12
CA PRO A 177 -31.61 5.50 13.81
C PRO A 177 -31.97 6.94 14.19
N GLU A 178 -33.25 7.31 14.12
CA GLU A 178 -33.73 8.68 14.43
C GLU A 178 -33.42 9.12 15.87
N SER A 179 -33.37 8.19 16.82
CA SER A 179 -33.07 8.48 18.23
C SER A 179 -32.48 7.26 18.97
N PRO A 180 -31.18 6.98 18.79
CA PRO A 180 -30.54 5.89 19.52
C PRO A 180 -30.45 6.20 21.01
N ASP A 181 -30.95 5.29 21.85
CA ASP A 181 -30.72 5.31 23.30
C ASP A 181 -29.27 4.87 23.60
N VAL A 182 -28.36 5.85 23.62
CA VAL A 182 -26.92 5.63 23.83
C VAL A 182 -26.65 4.95 25.17
N GLY A 183 -27.40 5.30 26.22
CA GLY A 183 -27.23 4.69 27.54
C GLY A 183 -27.45 3.19 27.47
N ARG A 184 -28.59 2.79 26.88
CA ARG A 184 -28.91 1.38 26.69
C ARG A 184 -27.92 0.65 25.79
N LEU A 185 -27.40 1.29 24.74
CA LEU A 185 -26.41 0.69 23.85
C LEU A 185 -25.06 0.46 24.54
N LEU A 186 -24.59 1.44 25.32
CA LEU A 186 -23.33 1.34 26.07
C LEU A 186 -23.43 0.41 27.28
N ASP A 187 -24.62 0.25 27.87
CA ASP A 187 -24.86 -0.67 28.98
C ASP A 187 -24.87 -2.16 28.56
N GLN A 188 -24.82 -2.46 27.26
CA GLN A 188 -24.74 -3.84 26.80
C GLN A 188 -23.37 -4.45 27.17
N PRO A 189 -23.34 -5.69 27.70
CA PRO A 189 -22.09 -6.32 28.12
C PRO A 189 -21.10 -6.49 26.96
N VAL A 190 -21.61 -6.70 25.74
CA VAL A 190 -20.79 -6.81 24.52
C VAL A 190 -20.07 -5.50 24.20
N ALA A 191 -20.77 -4.36 24.31
CA ALA A 191 -20.19 -3.04 24.09
C ALA A 191 -19.08 -2.74 25.12
N ILE A 192 -19.34 -3.04 26.40
CA ILE A 192 -18.37 -2.86 27.50
C ILE A 192 -17.10 -3.69 27.26
N ILE A 193 -17.25 -4.99 26.96
CA ILE A 193 -16.12 -5.90 26.68
C ILE A 193 -15.32 -5.40 25.48
N TRP A 194 -15.98 -4.96 24.43
CA TRP A 194 -15.32 -4.45 23.23
C TRP A 194 -14.53 -3.15 23.50
N ILE A 195 -15.12 -2.18 24.19
CA ILE A 195 -14.46 -0.92 24.57
C ILE A 195 -13.25 -1.19 25.47
N LEU A 196 -13.38 -2.07 26.46
CA LEU A 196 -12.26 -2.48 27.32
C LEU A 196 -11.15 -3.16 26.51
N THR A 197 -11.50 -4.01 25.56
CA THR A 197 -10.53 -4.67 24.66
C THR A 197 -9.76 -3.64 23.84
N MET A 198 -10.44 -2.64 23.26
CA MET A 198 -9.78 -1.55 22.53
C MET A 198 -8.87 -0.71 23.43
N LEU A 199 -9.29 -0.42 24.66
CA LEU A 199 -8.49 0.32 25.63
C LEU A 199 -7.22 -0.45 26.03
N ILE A 200 -7.36 -1.74 26.36
CA ILE A 200 -6.22 -2.62 26.68
C ILE A 200 -5.29 -2.74 25.47
N GLY A 201 -5.84 -2.90 24.27
CA GLY A 201 -5.06 -2.95 23.03
C GLY A 201 -4.29 -1.65 22.77
N ALA A 202 -4.91 -0.48 23.01
CA ALA A 202 -4.26 0.81 22.85
C ALA A 202 -3.11 0.99 23.85
N LEU A 203 -3.32 0.60 25.12
CA LEU A 203 -2.28 0.62 26.15
C LEU A 203 -1.16 -0.38 25.85
N GLY A 204 -1.50 -1.57 25.34
CA GLY A 204 -0.56 -2.57 24.88
C GLY A 204 0.28 -2.07 23.70
N GLY A 205 -0.33 -1.40 22.73
CA GLY A 205 0.37 -0.73 21.63
C GLY A 205 1.31 0.37 22.13
N ILE A 206 0.89 1.16 23.13
CA ILE A 206 1.73 2.19 23.76
C ILE A 206 2.95 1.55 24.43
N ALA A 207 2.76 0.46 25.18
CA ALA A 207 3.86 -0.27 25.79
C ALA A 207 4.80 -0.88 24.73
N ALA A 208 4.24 -1.53 23.70
CA ALA A 208 4.99 -2.14 22.61
C ALA A 208 5.82 -1.10 21.82
N SER A 209 5.22 0.04 21.48
CA SER A 209 5.92 1.11 20.75
C SER A 209 7.10 1.71 21.55
N ARG A 210 7.04 1.70 22.88
CA ARG A 210 8.18 2.07 23.74
C ARG A 210 9.27 1.01 23.70
N THR A 211 8.92 -0.27 23.71
CA THR A 211 9.86 -1.38 23.62
C THR A 211 10.55 -1.42 22.26
N PHE A 212 9.82 -1.12 21.18
CA PHE A 212 10.30 -1.19 19.80
C PHE A 212 10.83 0.14 19.26
N LYS A 213 11.04 1.14 20.12
CA LYS A 213 11.48 2.48 19.69
C LYS A 213 12.82 2.46 18.95
N ASP A 214 13.73 1.58 19.38
CA ASP A 214 15.11 1.48 18.89
C ASP A 214 15.22 0.56 17.66
N LEU A 215 14.12 -0.09 17.25
CA LEU A 215 14.11 -0.88 16.04
C LEU A 215 14.23 0.02 14.79
N PRO A 216 14.87 -0.50 13.72
CA PRO A 216 14.94 0.15 12.42
C PRO A 216 13.56 0.64 11.89
N SER A 217 13.57 1.67 11.05
CA SER A 217 12.35 2.33 10.52
C SER A 217 11.46 1.41 9.68
N ASP A 218 12.07 0.39 9.09
CA ASP A 218 11.54 -0.70 8.26
C ASP A 218 11.02 -1.89 9.09
N SER A 219 11.20 -1.88 10.41
CA SER A 219 10.72 -2.98 11.25
C SER A 219 9.19 -3.05 11.28
N THR A 220 8.64 -4.17 10.81
CA THR A 220 7.20 -4.47 10.83
C THR A 220 6.61 -4.40 12.24
N LEU A 221 7.33 -4.83 13.28
CA LEU A 221 6.85 -4.78 14.66
C LEU A 221 6.67 -3.34 15.17
N LYS A 222 7.64 -2.46 14.86
CA LYS A 222 7.55 -1.04 15.20
C LYS A 222 6.38 -0.38 14.48
N LEU A 223 6.24 -0.65 13.18
CA LEU A 223 5.12 -0.19 12.36
C LEU A 223 3.78 -0.63 12.95
N LEU A 224 3.58 -1.93 13.16
CA LEU A 224 2.33 -2.49 13.69
C LEU A 224 1.99 -1.94 15.08
N SER A 225 2.99 -1.78 15.97
CA SER A 225 2.75 -1.24 17.31
C SER A 225 2.22 0.19 17.25
N LEU A 226 2.80 1.04 16.40
CA LEU A 226 2.38 2.44 16.24
C LEU A 226 1.04 2.54 15.52
N THR A 227 0.83 1.75 14.47
CA THR A 227 -0.47 1.62 13.78
C THR A 227 -1.55 1.22 14.76
N SER A 228 -1.32 0.21 15.61
CA SER A 228 -2.30 -0.24 16.60
C SER A 228 -2.72 0.88 17.56
N VAL A 229 -1.77 1.67 18.09
CA VAL A 229 -2.10 2.79 18.98
C VAL A 229 -2.97 3.82 18.27
N VAL A 230 -2.53 4.29 17.10
CA VAL A 230 -3.22 5.34 16.37
C VAL A 230 -4.61 4.87 15.93
N THR A 231 -4.71 3.65 15.41
CA THR A 231 -5.98 3.09 14.96
C THR A 231 -6.96 2.91 16.12
N LEU A 232 -6.56 2.26 17.22
CA LEU A 232 -7.46 2.01 18.35
C LEU A 232 -7.90 3.30 19.03
N THR A 233 -6.98 4.25 19.23
CA THR A 233 -7.33 5.56 19.78
C THR A 233 -8.24 6.35 18.84
N THR A 234 -8.06 6.26 17.52
CA THR A 234 -8.96 6.92 16.57
C THR A 234 -10.37 6.32 16.59
N VAL A 235 -10.50 4.98 16.66
CA VAL A 235 -11.80 4.29 16.75
C VAL A 235 -12.53 4.64 18.05
N LEU A 236 -11.80 4.66 19.17
CA LEU A 236 -12.32 5.12 20.45
C LEU A 236 -12.75 6.59 20.37
N GLY A 237 -11.93 7.45 19.77
CA GLY A 237 -12.23 8.86 19.57
C GLY A 237 -13.49 9.08 18.73
N ALA A 238 -13.62 8.37 17.61
CA ALA A 238 -14.81 8.44 16.75
C ALA A 238 -16.08 7.99 17.50
N SER A 239 -15.97 6.93 18.30
CA SER A 239 -17.09 6.44 19.13
C SER A 239 -17.51 7.46 20.21
N VAL A 240 -16.53 8.07 20.88
CA VAL A 240 -16.81 9.14 21.86
C VAL A 240 -17.40 10.37 21.15
N GLY A 241 -16.90 10.72 19.96
CA GLY A 241 -17.40 11.84 19.16
C GLY A 241 -18.87 11.68 18.76
N LYS A 242 -19.31 10.45 18.43
CA LYS A 242 -20.72 10.14 18.14
C LYS A 242 -21.66 10.47 19.32
N CYS A 243 -21.14 10.46 20.55
CA CYS A 243 -21.93 10.79 21.74
C CYS A 243 -22.24 12.29 21.88
N PHE A 244 -21.54 13.20 21.17
CA PHE A 244 -21.69 14.65 21.35
C PHE A 244 -23.07 15.19 21.00
N GLY A 245 -23.74 14.61 20.00
CA GLY A 245 -25.10 15.00 19.61
C GLY A 245 -26.20 14.35 20.47
N LEU A 246 -25.84 13.34 21.27
CA LEU A 246 -26.81 12.45 21.93
C LEU A 246 -26.83 12.63 23.45
N LEU A 247 -25.76 13.16 24.03
CA LEU A 247 -25.63 13.40 25.47
C LEU A 247 -25.81 14.88 25.80
N SER A 248 -26.29 15.15 27.02
CA SER A 248 -26.38 16.50 27.58
C SER A 248 -25.84 16.53 29.02
N GLY A 249 -25.54 17.72 29.55
CA GLY A 249 -25.09 17.90 30.92
C GLY A 249 -23.69 17.35 31.23
N LEU A 250 -23.53 16.73 32.40
CA LEU A 250 -22.24 16.21 32.88
C LEU A 250 -21.66 15.08 32.01
N PRO A 251 -22.45 14.10 31.52
CA PRO A 251 -21.96 13.09 30.58
C PRO A 251 -21.35 13.68 29.30
N LEU A 252 -21.97 14.72 28.72
CA LEU A 252 -21.42 15.41 27.55
C LEU A 252 -20.04 15.99 27.86
N PHE A 253 -19.90 16.72 28.97
CA PHE A 253 -18.62 17.26 29.39
C PHE A 253 -17.54 16.17 29.57
N ALA A 254 -17.90 15.06 30.21
CA ALA A 254 -16.99 13.92 30.37
C ALA A 254 -16.54 13.35 29.02
N THR A 255 -17.46 13.16 28.06
CA THR A 255 -17.10 12.69 26.71
C THR A 255 -16.20 13.68 25.96
N MET A 256 -16.41 14.99 26.10
CA MET A 256 -15.53 16.00 25.47
C MET A 256 -14.11 15.95 26.04
N VAL A 257 -13.96 15.81 27.36
CA VAL A 257 -12.65 15.65 28.01
C VAL A 257 -11.98 14.36 27.53
N SER A 258 -12.70 13.24 27.52
CA SER A 258 -12.18 11.96 27.03
C SER A 258 -11.75 12.04 25.56
N TYR A 259 -12.56 12.65 24.69
CA TYR A 259 -12.23 12.86 23.28
C TYR A 259 -10.96 13.68 23.11
N LEU A 260 -10.80 14.76 23.89
CA LEU A 260 -9.59 15.58 23.86
C LEU A 260 -8.35 14.77 24.28
N CYS A 261 -8.44 14.02 25.38
CA CYS A 261 -7.33 13.18 25.85
C CYS A 261 -6.93 12.11 24.81
N ILE A 262 -7.91 11.40 24.26
CA ILE A 262 -7.70 10.38 23.22
C ILE A 262 -7.11 11.02 21.96
N GLY A 263 -7.64 12.17 21.55
CA GLY A 263 -7.16 12.93 20.40
C GLY A 263 -5.70 13.38 20.54
N VAL A 264 -5.29 13.84 21.72
CA VAL A 264 -3.88 14.19 22.00
C VAL A 264 -2.97 12.97 21.87
N VAL A 265 -3.36 11.83 22.47
CA VAL A 265 -2.58 10.59 22.36
C VAL A 265 -2.47 10.17 20.89
N CYS A 266 -3.59 10.13 20.18
CA CYS A 266 -3.63 9.80 18.75
C CYS A 266 -2.69 10.70 17.95
N LEU A 267 -2.79 12.03 18.10
CA LEU A 267 -1.96 12.99 17.38
C LEU A 267 -0.47 12.81 17.66
N VAL A 268 -0.08 12.63 18.92
CA VAL A 268 1.31 12.39 19.30
C VAL A 268 1.86 11.13 18.62
N TYR A 269 1.12 10.02 18.68
CA TYR A 269 1.57 8.77 18.06
C TYR A 269 1.55 8.81 16.53
N THR A 270 0.60 9.52 15.92
CA THR A 270 0.61 9.75 14.46
C THR A 270 1.85 10.54 14.04
N MET A 271 2.24 11.57 14.81
CA MET A 271 3.47 12.33 14.52
C MET A 271 4.73 11.47 14.69
N ILE A 272 4.79 10.66 15.76
CA ILE A 272 5.90 9.73 15.99
C ILE A 272 5.99 8.73 14.83
N ALA A 273 4.88 8.14 14.42
CA ALA A 273 4.86 7.18 13.31
C ALA A 273 5.25 7.83 11.98
N THR A 274 4.72 9.00 11.67
CA THR A 274 5.07 9.75 10.44
C THR A 274 6.55 10.13 10.39
N ALA A 275 7.17 10.37 11.54
CA ALA A 275 8.59 10.70 11.62
C ALA A 275 9.51 9.48 11.54
N ASN A 276 9.07 8.33 12.09
CA ASN A 276 9.93 7.16 12.32
C ASN A 276 9.66 5.97 11.39
N CYS A 277 8.49 5.88 10.77
CA CYS A 277 8.09 4.78 9.89
C CYS A 277 7.95 5.26 8.45
N ASP A 278 7.90 4.32 7.52
CA ASP A 278 7.57 4.64 6.13
C ASP A 278 6.09 5.07 6.01
N VAL A 279 5.89 6.36 5.76
CA VAL A 279 4.57 7.00 5.69
C VAL A 279 3.69 6.40 4.60
N SER A 280 4.28 5.87 3.52
CA SER A 280 3.51 5.27 2.42
C SER A 280 2.87 3.94 2.79
N ILE A 281 3.39 3.25 3.82
CA ILE A 281 2.86 1.98 4.31
C ILE A 281 2.03 2.23 5.57
N PHE A 282 2.54 3.05 6.47
CA PHE A 282 1.88 3.39 7.73
C PHE A 282 0.48 3.98 7.52
N ILE A 283 0.33 4.99 6.64
CA ILE A 283 -0.96 5.69 6.50
C ILE A 283 -2.04 4.77 5.92
N PRO A 284 -1.82 4.02 4.81
CA PRO A 284 -2.82 3.08 4.30
C PRO A 284 -3.18 1.98 5.28
N LEU A 285 -2.18 1.42 5.98
CA LEU A 285 -2.39 0.40 6.99
C LEU A 285 -3.22 0.93 8.17
N GLN A 286 -2.89 2.12 8.68
CA GLN A 286 -3.61 2.80 9.77
C GLN A 286 -5.06 3.07 9.41
N LEU A 287 -5.29 3.74 8.29
CA LEU A 287 -6.62 4.18 7.86
C LEU A 287 -7.56 3.01 7.58
N SER A 288 -7.03 1.92 7.05
CA SER A 288 -7.86 0.77 6.71
C SER A 288 -8.12 -0.13 7.91
N SER A 289 -7.13 -0.30 8.79
CA SER A 289 -7.35 -0.92 10.10
C SER A 289 -8.40 -0.14 10.89
N GLN A 290 -8.39 1.19 10.78
CA GLN A 290 -9.41 2.06 11.36
C GLN A 290 -10.78 1.83 10.73
N LEU A 291 -10.91 1.73 9.41
CA LEU A 291 -12.20 1.42 8.78
C LEU A 291 -12.78 0.10 9.29
N VAL A 292 -11.96 -0.96 9.30
CA VAL A 292 -12.39 -2.30 9.74
C VAL A 292 -12.75 -2.30 11.22
N LEU A 293 -11.95 -1.67 12.08
CA LEU A 293 -12.26 -1.61 13.51
C LEU A 293 -13.47 -0.73 13.81
N ASN A 294 -13.72 0.34 13.05
CA ASN A 294 -14.94 1.12 13.18
C ASN A 294 -16.18 0.33 12.74
N MET A 295 -16.09 -0.48 11.69
CA MET A 295 -17.16 -1.40 11.30
C MET A 295 -17.50 -2.36 12.44
N ILE A 296 -16.49 -3.02 13.00
CA ILE A 296 -16.67 -3.97 14.12
C ILE A 296 -17.25 -3.26 15.34
N THR A 297 -16.79 -2.04 15.63
CA THR A 297 -17.31 -1.20 16.71
C THR A 297 -18.75 -0.80 16.47
N GLY A 298 -19.13 -0.48 15.23
CA GLY A 298 -20.51 -0.28 14.78
C GLY A 298 -21.40 -1.44 15.16
N PHE A 299 -20.95 -2.67 14.92
CA PHE A 299 -21.71 -3.88 15.20
C PHE A 299 -21.83 -4.15 16.70
N PHE A 300 -20.75 -4.05 17.46
CA PHE A 300 -20.75 -4.40 18.89
C PHE A 300 -21.24 -3.31 19.83
N VAL A 301 -21.07 -2.03 19.47
CA VAL A 301 -21.42 -0.89 20.32
C VAL A 301 -22.69 -0.21 19.84
N TRP A 302 -22.82 0.01 18.52
CA TRP A 302 -23.89 0.83 17.97
C TRP A 302 -25.08 0.02 17.44
N GLY A 303 -24.96 -1.31 17.38
CA GLY A 303 -26.02 -2.17 16.87
C GLY A 303 -26.25 -2.05 15.37
N ASP A 304 -25.25 -1.57 14.61
CA ASP A 304 -25.34 -1.28 13.18
C ASP A 304 -25.85 -2.48 12.36
N SER A 305 -25.65 -3.71 12.85
CA SER A 305 -26.13 -4.95 12.21
C SER A 305 -27.63 -4.94 11.86
N HIS A 306 -28.46 -4.21 12.61
CA HIS A 306 -29.90 -4.11 12.34
C HIS A 306 -30.25 -3.10 11.24
N PHE A 307 -29.32 -2.19 10.92
CA PHE A 307 -29.54 -1.07 10.00
C PHE A 307 -28.82 -1.26 8.66
N VAL A 308 -28.05 -2.34 8.49
CA VAL A 308 -27.42 -2.67 7.20
C VAL A 308 -28.42 -3.43 6.32
N GLN A 309 -28.96 -2.76 5.30
CA GLN A 309 -29.90 -3.37 4.35
C GLN A 309 -29.26 -4.50 3.51
N LYS A 310 -27.96 -4.38 3.20
CA LYS A 310 -27.23 -5.29 2.31
C LYS A 310 -25.95 -5.83 2.99
N PRO A 311 -26.08 -6.73 3.99
CA PRO A 311 -24.96 -7.15 4.84
C PRO A 311 -23.82 -7.81 4.07
N VAL A 312 -24.15 -8.61 3.04
CA VAL A 312 -23.13 -9.27 2.21
C VAL A 312 -22.32 -8.25 1.41
N ALA A 313 -22.97 -7.30 0.75
CA ALA A 313 -22.28 -6.25 -0.01
C ALA A 313 -21.43 -5.38 0.92
N TYR A 314 -21.96 -5.03 2.08
CA TYR A 314 -21.24 -4.28 3.10
C TYR A 314 -19.96 -5.00 3.53
N ILE A 315 -20.04 -6.28 3.91
CA ILE A 315 -18.87 -7.08 4.30
C ILE A 315 -17.86 -7.20 3.14
N LEU A 316 -18.32 -7.44 1.91
CA LEU A 316 -17.44 -7.54 0.74
C LEU A 316 -16.64 -6.26 0.50
N VAL A 317 -17.22 -5.08 0.73
CA VAL A 317 -16.50 -3.81 0.61
C VAL A 317 -15.33 -3.74 1.61
N TYR A 318 -15.51 -4.20 2.86
CA TYR A 318 -14.40 -4.27 3.82
C TYR A 318 -13.35 -5.33 3.46
N VAL A 319 -13.76 -6.46 2.88
CA VAL A 319 -12.82 -7.44 2.32
C VAL A 319 -11.99 -6.80 1.21
N ILE A 320 -12.61 -6.02 0.32
CA ILE A 320 -11.90 -5.26 -0.72
C ILE A 320 -10.94 -4.24 -0.09
N CYS A 321 -11.36 -3.53 0.96
CA CYS A 321 -10.46 -2.62 1.69
C CYS A 321 -9.24 -3.36 2.26
N LEU A 322 -9.42 -4.53 2.88
CA LEU A 322 -8.31 -5.35 3.40
C LEU A 322 -7.36 -5.82 2.30
N GLN A 323 -7.90 -6.29 1.17
CA GLN A 323 -7.10 -6.68 0.01
C GLN A 323 -6.35 -5.50 -0.61
N ALA A 324 -6.99 -4.33 -0.66
CA ALA A 324 -6.36 -3.11 -1.14
C ALA A 324 -5.17 -2.68 -0.27
N VAL A 325 -5.28 -2.81 1.06
CA VAL A 325 -4.17 -2.54 2.00
C VAL A 325 -3.03 -3.49 1.81
N TYR A 326 -3.35 -4.78 1.65
CA TYR A 326 -2.36 -5.81 1.41
C TYR A 326 -1.59 -5.51 0.10
N LEU A 327 -2.28 -5.08 -0.96
CA LEU A 327 -1.63 -4.62 -2.20
C LEU A 327 -0.80 -3.34 -2.04
N VAL A 328 -1.16 -2.45 -1.12
CA VAL A 328 -0.38 -1.23 -0.82
C VAL A 328 0.84 -1.53 0.04
N SER A 329 0.73 -2.51 0.93
CA SER A 329 1.77 -2.90 1.88
C SER A 329 2.63 -4.02 1.29
N THR A 330 3.33 -3.75 0.17
CA THR A 330 4.13 -4.77 -0.52
C THR A 330 5.25 -5.36 0.33
N GLU A 331 5.62 -4.71 1.43
CA GLU A 331 6.63 -5.20 2.39
C GLU A 331 6.03 -6.13 3.46
N ILE A 332 4.69 -6.21 3.56
CA ILE A 332 4.00 -7.01 4.56
C ILE A 332 3.23 -8.12 3.84
N ASP A 333 3.94 -9.19 3.49
CA ASP A 333 3.33 -10.40 2.94
C ASP A 333 3.25 -11.53 3.98
N PHE A 334 2.29 -11.43 4.90
CA PHE A 334 2.06 -12.47 5.90
C PHE A 334 1.78 -13.86 5.29
N VAL A 335 1.12 -13.92 4.13
CA VAL A 335 0.74 -15.18 3.51
C VAL A 335 1.96 -15.82 2.84
N GLY A 336 2.75 -15.02 2.12
CA GLY A 336 4.01 -15.42 1.51
C GLY A 336 5.03 -15.84 2.56
N GLU A 337 5.24 -15.05 3.61
CA GLU A 337 6.14 -15.39 4.73
C GLU A 337 5.71 -16.69 5.41
N TRP A 338 4.42 -16.86 5.69
CA TRP A 338 3.91 -18.08 6.31
C TRP A 338 4.07 -19.30 5.39
N ALA A 339 3.77 -19.16 4.09
CA ALA A 339 3.94 -20.20 3.11
C ALA A 339 5.42 -20.58 2.93
N LEU A 340 6.32 -19.60 2.89
CA LEU A 340 7.77 -19.80 2.82
C LEU A 340 8.28 -20.51 4.09
N ALA A 341 7.89 -20.05 5.27
CA ALA A 341 8.25 -20.69 6.53
C ALA A 341 7.75 -22.14 6.60
N TYR A 342 6.52 -22.38 6.11
CA TYR A 342 5.97 -23.73 6.02
C TYR A 342 6.77 -24.61 5.05
N GLN A 343 7.17 -24.08 3.89
CA GLN A 343 8.00 -24.80 2.93
C GLN A 343 9.40 -25.10 3.48
N ILE A 344 10.06 -24.12 4.12
CA ILE A 344 11.38 -24.28 4.75
C ILE A 344 11.35 -25.38 5.82
N ARG A 345 10.27 -25.44 6.62
CA ARG A 345 10.10 -26.51 7.63
C ARG A 345 9.95 -27.91 7.03
N LYS A 346 9.55 -28.01 5.75
CA LYS A 346 9.43 -29.29 5.03
C LYS A 346 10.67 -29.67 4.25
N THR A 347 11.54 -28.71 3.90
CA THR A 347 12.77 -29.00 3.18
C THR A 347 13.82 -29.60 4.10
N MET A 348 14.44 -30.71 3.68
CA MET A 348 15.60 -31.32 4.33
C MET A 348 16.78 -31.25 3.34
N LEU A 349 17.33 -30.05 3.15
CA LEU A 349 18.39 -29.80 2.17
C LEU A 349 19.66 -30.64 2.45
N SER A 350 19.93 -30.96 3.72
CA SER A 350 21.03 -31.86 4.11
C SER A 350 20.87 -33.30 3.61
N GLU A 351 19.63 -33.74 3.39
CA GLU A 351 19.30 -35.07 2.86
C GLU A 351 19.08 -35.04 1.34
N GLN A 352 19.43 -33.92 0.68
CA GLN A 352 19.16 -33.66 -0.74
C GLN A 352 17.66 -33.70 -1.11
N VAL A 353 16.77 -33.42 -0.15
CA VAL A 353 15.33 -33.37 -0.39
C VAL A 353 14.86 -31.91 -0.41
N ALA A 354 14.48 -31.43 -1.59
CA ALA A 354 13.85 -30.13 -1.79
C ALA A 354 12.36 -30.28 -2.13
N SER A 355 11.51 -29.61 -1.34
CA SER A 355 10.06 -29.52 -1.60
C SER A 355 9.65 -28.23 -2.31
N SER A 356 10.57 -27.30 -2.55
CA SER A 356 10.33 -26.01 -3.21
C SER A 356 11.31 -25.80 -4.36
N ALA A 357 10.91 -25.03 -5.37
CA ALA A 357 11.77 -24.69 -6.51
C ALA A 357 13.08 -24.00 -6.07
N LEU A 358 12.99 -23.11 -5.08
CA LEU A 358 14.17 -22.48 -4.48
C LEU A 358 15.09 -23.51 -3.80
N GLY A 359 14.52 -24.45 -3.04
CA GLY A 359 15.29 -25.53 -2.43
C GLY A 359 16.03 -26.36 -3.48
N THR A 360 15.37 -26.69 -4.59
CA THR A 360 15.98 -27.45 -5.70
C THR A 360 17.11 -26.65 -6.34
N ALA A 361 16.93 -25.36 -6.59
CA ALA A 361 17.97 -24.51 -7.16
C ALA A 361 19.18 -24.38 -6.22
N MET A 362 18.96 -24.29 -4.91
CA MET A 362 20.05 -24.30 -3.91
C MET A 362 20.80 -25.63 -3.89
N LEU A 363 20.11 -26.78 -4.02
CA LEU A 363 20.76 -28.08 -4.13
C LEU A 363 21.56 -28.22 -5.43
N ASN A 364 21.02 -27.72 -6.56
CA ASN A 364 21.72 -27.70 -7.84
C ASN A 364 23.00 -26.85 -7.74
N LEU A 365 22.93 -25.70 -7.08
CA LEU A 365 24.08 -24.84 -6.82
C LEU A 365 25.14 -25.54 -5.97
N ALA A 366 24.73 -26.17 -4.85
CA ALA A 366 25.65 -26.94 -4.01
C ALA A 366 26.31 -28.08 -4.79
N THR A 367 25.54 -28.83 -5.58
CA THR A 367 26.04 -29.92 -6.43
C THR A 367 27.02 -29.41 -7.48
N ALA A 368 26.71 -28.27 -8.12
CA ALA A 368 27.60 -27.66 -9.11
C ALA A 368 28.91 -27.14 -8.50
N TRP A 369 28.90 -26.78 -7.21
CA TRP A 369 30.10 -26.40 -6.47
C TRP A 369 30.97 -27.58 -6.02
N GLU A 370 30.37 -28.75 -5.80
CA GLU A 370 31.10 -29.97 -5.41
C GLU A 370 31.80 -30.66 -6.58
N GLN A 371 31.35 -30.41 -7.82
CA GLN A 371 31.95 -31.05 -9.00
C GLN A 371 33.42 -30.63 -9.15
N PRO A 372 34.37 -31.58 -9.11
CA PRO A 372 35.79 -31.27 -9.20
C PRO A 372 36.09 -30.64 -10.57
N ASN A 373 36.62 -29.42 -10.57
CA ASN A 373 37.03 -28.73 -11.79
C ASN A 373 38.20 -29.49 -12.42
N ALA A 374 37.93 -30.27 -13.47
CA ALA A 374 38.92 -31.04 -14.24
C ALA A 374 39.80 -30.13 -15.11
N GLY A 375 40.45 -29.12 -14.50
CA GLY A 375 41.35 -28.18 -15.17
C GLY A 375 40.70 -26.92 -15.74
N GLU A 376 39.38 -26.74 -15.62
CA GLU A 376 38.72 -25.47 -15.97
C GLU A 376 38.95 -24.40 -14.89
N THR A 377 39.15 -23.15 -15.31
CA THR A 377 39.23 -21.99 -14.44
C THR A 377 37.85 -21.72 -13.83
N TRP A 378 37.75 -21.79 -12.50
CA TRP A 378 36.53 -21.44 -11.77
C TRP A 378 36.10 -19.98 -12.00
N PRO A 379 34.78 -19.69 -12.07
CA PRO A 379 33.64 -20.61 -12.02
C PRO A 379 33.28 -21.24 -13.38
N THR A 380 32.87 -22.51 -13.36
CA THR A 380 32.39 -23.21 -14.57
C THR A 380 31.02 -22.69 -15.01
N LYS A 381 30.67 -22.85 -16.29
CA LYS A 381 29.36 -22.40 -16.81
C LYS A 381 28.17 -23.01 -16.05
N PRO A 382 28.13 -24.32 -15.74
CA PRO A 382 27.04 -24.91 -14.95
C PRO A 382 26.89 -24.28 -13.55
N CYS A 383 28.01 -23.93 -12.90
CA CYS A 383 27.99 -23.24 -11.62
C CYS A 383 27.38 -21.83 -11.74
N LEU A 384 27.73 -21.08 -12.79
CA LEU A 384 27.15 -19.76 -13.04
C LEU A 384 25.65 -19.82 -13.35
N ASP A 385 25.23 -20.82 -14.12
CA ASP A 385 23.82 -21.03 -14.47
C ASP A 385 23.01 -21.42 -13.22
N ALA A 386 23.53 -22.31 -12.36
CA ALA A 386 22.89 -22.68 -11.10
C ALA A 386 22.84 -21.52 -10.09
N LEU A 387 23.90 -20.72 -9.99
CA LEU A 387 23.91 -19.53 -9.13
C LEU A 387 22.88 -18.50 -9.61
N ARG A 388 22.82 -18.26 -10.93
CA ARG A 388 21.83 -17.38 -11.53
C ARG A 388 20.42 -17.87 -11.20
N GLU A 389 20.13 -19.15 -11.42
CA GLU A 389 18.81 -19.73 -11.12
C GLU A 389 18.44 -19.57 -9.65
N ALA A 390 19.37 -19.85 -8.72
CA ALA A 390 19.14 -19.70 -7.29
C ALA A 390 18.86 -18.25 -6.88
N VAL A 391 19.60 -17.28 -7.44
CA VAL A 391 19.40 -15.85 -7.18
C VAL A 391 18.11 -15.34 -7.82
N GLU A 392 17.81 -15.73 -9.05
CA GLU A 392 16.58 -15.34 -9.76
C GLU A 392 15.34 -15.87 -9.03
N LEU A 393 15.33 -17.15 -8.63
CA LEU A 393 14.24 -17.73 -7.84
C LEU A 393 14.17 -17.14 -6.43
N GLY A 394 15.31 -16.86 -5.80
CA GLY A 394 15.37 -16.20 -4.50
C GLY A 394 14.71 -14.82 -4.54
N LEU A 395 14.99 -14.03 -5.57
CA LEU A 395 14.37 -12.73 -5.80
C LEU A 395 12.90 -12.84 -6.19
N GLU A 396 12.52 -13.79 -7.05
CA GLU A 396 11.14 -14.00 -7.48
C GLU A 396 10.23 -14.43 -6.32
N LYS A 397 10.75 -15.26 -5.41
CA LYS A 397 10.02 -15.73 -4.22
C LYS A 397 10.19 -14.83 -3.00
N GLU A 398 10.84 -13.68 -3.16
CA GLU A 398 11.15 -12.72 -2.08
C GLU A 398 11.89 -13.36 -0.90
N ALA A 399 12.59 -14.46 -1.15
CA ALA A 399 13.47 -15.13 -0.17
C ALA A 399 14.85 -14.46 -0.10
N ILE A 400 15.24 -13.72 -1.14
CA ILE A 400 16.38 -12.81 -1.17
C ILE A 400 15.82 -11.41 -1.43
N SER A 401 16.01 -10.50 -0.50
CA SER A 401 15.63 -9.09 -0.65
C SER A 401 16.54 -8.38 -1.66
N LYS A 402 16.07 -7.23 -2.16
CA LYS A 402 16.88 -6.42 -3.10
C LYS A 402 18.08 -5.83 -2.39
N GLU A 403 17.93 -5.52 -1.12
CA GLU A 403 18.95 -4.99 -0.22
C GLU A 403 20.05 -6.03 0.00
N GLU A 404 19.70 -7.29 0.29
CA GLU A 404 20.68 -8.38 0.41
C GLU A 404 21.44 -8.63 -0.90
N LEU A 405 20.76 -8.48 -2.05
CA LEU A 405 21.43 -8.58 -3.35
C LEU A 405 22.42 -7.43 -3.59
N VAL A 406 22.07 -6.22 -3.15
CA VAL A 406 22.98 -5.06 -3.20
C VAL A 406 24.17 -5.30 -2.28
N ASP A 407 23.95 -5.77 -1.05
CA ASP A 407 25.01 -6.09 -0.10
C ASP A 407 25.96 -7.17 -0.64
N LEU A 408 25.41 -8.24 -1.23
CA LEU A 408 26.21 -9.26 -1.92
C LEU A 408 27.03 -8.65 -3.06
N SER A 409 26.43 -7.76 -3.86
CA SER A 409 27.12 -7.08 -4.96
C SER A 409 28.26 -6.20 -4.46
N MET A 410 28.07 -5.51 -3.33
CA MET A 410 29.10 -4.69 -2.69
C MET A 410 30.25 -5.55 -2.14
N LEU A 411 29.94 -6.67 -1.48
CA LEU A 411 30.94 -7.63 -0.99
C LEU A 411 31.78 -8.20 -2.14
N LEU A 412 31.15 -8.56 -3.26
CA LEU A 412 31.86 -9.05 -4.45
C LEU A 412 32.76 -7.99 -5.09
N LEU A 413 32.36 -6.71 -5.04
CA LEU A 413 33.18 -5.60 -5.51
C LEU A 413 34.37 -5.33 -4.58
N GLU A 414 34.19 -5.48 -3.28
CA GLU A 414 35.28 -5.35 -2.29
C GLU A 414 36.31 -6.46 -2.45
N ASP A 415 35.88 -7.72 -2.63
CA ASP A 415 36.75 -8.89 -2.82
C ASP A 415 37.62 -8.79 -4.09
N LYS A 416 37.02 -8.35 -5.21
CA LYS A 416 37.73 -8.14 -6.49
C LYS A 416 38.77 -7.02 -6.44
N GLY A 417 38.71 -6.17 -5.42
CA GLY A 417 39.55 -4.98 -5.29
C GLY A 417 39.28 -3.89 -6.34
N SER A 418 39.89 -2.73 -6.13
CA SER A 418 39.66 -1.52 -6.92
C SER A 418 40.01 -1.66 -8.41
N ALA A 419 40.98 -2.50 -8.75
CA ALA A 419 41.58 -2.55 -10.09
C ALA A 419 40.80 -3.38 -11.12
N GLY A 420 39.92 -4.30 -10.67
CA GLY A 420 39.19 -5.21 -11.57
C GLY A 420 37.68 -4.95 -11.70
N GLY A 421 37.04 -4.40 -10.65
CA GLY A 421 35.58 -4.26 -10.61
C GLY A 421 35.02 -3.10 -11.43
N ARG A 422 35.77 -1.99 -11.52
CA ARG A 422 35.25 -0.72 -12.10
C ARG A 422 34.92 -0.79 -13.59
N PRO A 423 35.76 -1.36 -14.48
CA PRO A 423 35.44 -1.47 -15.90
C PRO A 423 34.17 -2.30 -16.16
N VAL A 424 34.05 -3.43 -15.45
CA VAL A 424 32.89 -4.33 -15.55
C VAL A 424 31.62 -3.62 -15.06
N LEU A 425 31.71 -2.89 -13.95
CA LEU A 425 30.60 -2.11 -13.42
C LEU A 425 30.15 -1.01 -14.39
N VAL A 426 31.08 -0.26 -14.97
CA VAL A 426 30.76 0.78 -15.97
C VAL A 426 30.09 0.15 -17.20
N THR A 427 30.60 -0.98 -17.69
CA THR A 427 29.97 -1.69 -18.81
C THR A 427 28.55 -2.13 -18.48
N TRP A 428 28.35 -2.72 -17.29
CA TRP A 428 27.04 -3.10 -16.82
C TRP A 428 26.11 -1.90 -16.71
N MET A 429 26.56 -0.79 -16.12
CA MET A 429 25.78 0.45 -16.03
C MET A 429 25.37 0.96 -17.41
N GLU A 430 26.27 0.95 -18.39
CA GLU A 430 25.98 1.38 -19.76
C GLU A 430 24.94 0.53 -20.48
N SER A 431 24.85 -0.76 -20.11
CA SER A 431 23.82 -1.67 -20.61
C SER A 431 22.43 -1.40 -20.01
N LEU A 432 22.34 -0.65 -18.90
CA LEU A 432 21.07 -0.33 -18.27
C LEU A 432 20.30 0.71 -19.09
N LYS A 433 19.08 0.36 -19.48
CA LYS A 433 18.15 1.24 -20.24
C LYS A 433 18.06 2.66 -19.68
N HIS A 434 17.97 2.81 -18.35
CA HIS A 434 17.87 4.12 -17.70
C HIS A 434 19.17 4.92 -17.80
N PHE A 435 20.33 4.27 -17.66
CA PHE A 435 21.62 4.92 -17.87
C PHE A 435 21.73 5.44 -19.30
N THR A 436 21.37 4.62 -20.29
CA THR A 436 21.33 5.05 -21.71
C THR A 436 20.43 6.27 -21.90
N MET A 437 19.26 6.32 -21.24
CA MET A 437 18.38 7.50 -21.28
C MET A 437 19.02 8.74 -20.65
N TYR A 438 19.70 8.59 -19.50
CA TYR A 438 20.44 9.69 -18.87
C TYR A 438 21.59 10.16 -19.74
N SER A 439 22.43 9.26 -20.27
CA SER A 439 23.55 9.60 -21.15
C SER A 439 23.09 10.21 -22.48
N LYS A 440 21.93 9.81 -23.01
CA LYS A 440 21.34 10.44 -24.20
C LYS A 440 20.91 11.88 -23.92
N ARG A 441 20.38 12.16 -22.72
CA ARG A 441 19.95 13.50 -22.30
C ARG A 441 21.13 14.38 -21.88
N ASP A 442 22.12 13.80 -21.24
CA ASP A 442 23.35 14.43 -20.78
C ASP A 442 24.57 13.56 -21.17
N PRO A 443 25.13 13.75 -22.37
CA PRO A 443 26.30 12.99 -22.81
C PRO A 443 27.53 13.19 -21.92
N ALA A 444 27.64 14.32 -21.22
CA ALA A 444 28.76 14.57 -20.32
C ALA A 444 28.69 13.65 -19.08
N PHE A 445 27.48 13.32 -18.59
CA PHE A 445 27.29 12.34 -17.52
C PHE A 445 27.89 10.97 -17.89
N GLY A 446 27.58 10.44 -19.08
CA GLY A 446 28.14 9.17 -19.55
C GLY A 446 29.67 9.23 -19.70
N ARG A 447 30.20 10.32 -20.28
CA ARG A 447 31.66 10.52 -20.41
C ARG A 447 32.37 10.53 -19.07
N ARG A 448 31.81 11.18 -18.04
CA ARG A 448 32.42 11.24 -16.70
C ARG A 448 32.69 9.86 -16.09
N PHE A 449 31.80 8.88 -16.27
CA PHE A 449 32.04 7.52 -15.78
C PHE A 449 33.22 6.85 -16.48
N ARG A 450 33.32 6.99 -17.81
CA ARG A 450 34.45 6.47 -18.58
C ARG A 450 35.75 7.22 -18.26
N GLU A 451 35.69 8.53 -18.10
CA GLU A 451 36.84 9.38 -17.80
C GLU A 451 37.41 9.12 -16.40
N ALA A 452 36.56 8.74 -15.44
CA ALA A 452 36.95 8.38 -14.06
C ALA A 452 37.77 7.08 -13.97
N LEU A 453 37.77 6.26 -15.03
CA LEU A 453 38.60 5.07 -15.12
C LEU A 453 40.07 5.45 -15.38
N SER A 454 41.00 4.72 -14.75
CA SER A 454 42.43 4.79 -15.05
C SER A 454 42.70 4.37 -16.51
N THR A 455 43.89 4.66 -17.03
CA THR A 455 44.27 4.26 -18.40
C THR A 455 44.21 2.73 -18.56
N GLU A 456 44.71 1.98 -17.58
CA GLU A 456 44.66 0.51 -17.54
C GLU A 456 43.21 -0.01 -17.48
N GLU A 457 42.35 0.65 -16.70
CA GLU A 457 40.93 0.31 -16.59
C GLU A 457 40.16 0.61 -17.89
N LYS A 458 40.54 1.66 -18.63
CA LYS A 458 39.96 1.98 -19.95
C LYS A 458 40.33 0.92 -20.99
N GLU A 459 41.59 0.49 -21.01
CA GLU A 459 42.02 -0.61 -21.87
C GLU A 459 41.25 -1.90 -21.52
N SER A 460 41.08 -2.20 -20.22
CA SER A 460 40.26 -3.32 -19.78
C SER A 460 38.78 -3.16 -20.16
N LEU A 461 38.22 -1.95 -20.13
CA LEU A 461 36.84 -1.67 -20.53
C LEU A 461 36.64 -1.97 -22.02
N ASP A 462 37.58 -1.53 -22.86
CA ASP A 462 37.53 -1.76 -24.31
C ASP A 462 37.56 -3.26 -24.63
N ILE A 463 38.40 -4.03 -23.92
CA ILE A 463 38.44 -5.50 -24.03
C ILE A 463 37.09 -6.12 -23.63
N VAL A 464 36.47 -5.67 -22.53
CA VAL A 464 35.17 -6.18 -22.06
C VAL A 464 34.06 -5.86 -23.07
N LEU A 465 34.03 -4.64 -23.62
CA LEU A 465 33.08 -4.23 -24.64
C LEU A 465 33.24 -5.03 -25.93
N GLU A 466 34.47 -5.27 -26.38
CA GLU A 466 34.73 -6.09 -27.56
C GLU A 466 34.29 -7.54 -27.35
N ASN A 467 34.55 -8.11 -26.17
CA ASN A 467 34.09 -9.45 -25.81
C ASN A 467 32.56 -9.54 -25.75
N GLN A 468 31.87 -8.52 -25.24
CA GLN A 468 30.41 -8.48 -25.26
C GLN A 468 29.86 -8.39 -26.68
N LYS A 469 30.48 -7.57 -27.54
CA LYS A 469 30.10 -7.47 -28.95
C LYS A 469 30.27 -8.79 -29.68
N ARG A 470 31.40 -9.48 -29.49
CA ARG A 470 31.62 -10.83 -30.04
C ARG A 470 30.58 -11.83 -29.53
N LYS A 471 30.22 -11.80 -28.25
CA LYS A 471 29.13 -12.65 -27.71
C LYS A 471 27.78 -12.36 -28.37
N GLN A 472 27.46 -11.09 -28.63
CA GLN A 472 26.23 -10.71 -29.33
C GLN A 472 26.24 -11.12 -30.80
N GLU A 473 27.39 -11.12 -31.48
CA GLU A 473 27.51 -11.59 -32.86
C GLU A 473 27.41 -13.13 -32.97
N VAL A 474 27.94 -13.86 -31.99
CA VAL A 474 27.92 -15.33 -31.97
C VAL A 474 26.57 -15.88 -31.53
N THR A 475 25.82 -15.14 -30.71
CA THR A 475 24.47 -15.54 -30.32
C THR A 475 23.51 -15.04 -31.41
N PRO A 476 23.03 -15.89 -32.34
CA PRO A 476 22.14 -15.44 -33.41
C PRO A 476 20.96 -14.74 -32.76
N SER A 477 20.77 -13.47 -33.13
CA SER A 477 19.65 -12.66 -32.66
C SER A 477 18.37 -13.46 -32.82
N VAL A 478 17.66 -13.71 -31.71
CA VAL A 478 16.36 -14.38 -31.74
C VAL A 478 15.36 -13.61 -32.63
N ALA A 479 15.62 -12.32 -32.89
CA ALA A 479 14.86 -11.54 -33.87
C ALA A 479 15.05 -12.03 -35.33
N SER A 480 16.23 -12.53 -35.72
CA SER A 480 16.41 -13.13 -37.06
C SER A 480 15.78 -14.52 -37.17
N PHE A 481 15.60 -15.23 -36.05
CA PHE A 481 14.89 -16.50 -36.01
C PHE A 481 13.37 -16.30 -36.16
N HIS A 482 12.82 -15.20 -35.63
CA HIS A 482 11.40 -14.87 -35.80
C HIS A 482 11.07 -14.41 -37.24
N ASP A 483 11.98 -13.67 -37.90
CA ASP A 483 11.81 -13.28 -39.31
C ASP A 483 11.94 -14.46 -40.28
N HIS A 484 12.73 -15.50 -39.94
CA HIS A 484 12.82 -16.71 -40.76
C HIS A 484 11.60 -17.65 -40.62
N ILE A 485 10.89 -17.62 -39.48
CA ILE A 485 9.66 -18.40 -39.28
C ILE A 485 8.46 -17.71 -39.94
N LEU A 486 8.42 -16.37 -39.97
CA LEU A 486 7.33 -15.64 -40.65
C LEU A 486 7.40 -15.68 -42.18
N HIS A 487 8.55 -16.03 -42.77
CA HIS A 487 8.70 -16.19 -44.22
C HIS A 487 8.54 -17.62 -44.75
N ASN A 488 8.39 -18.62 -43.88
CA ASN A 488 8.03 -19.99 -44.26
C ASN A 488 6.55 -20.26 -43.94
N SER A 489 5.65 -19.52 -44.60
CA SER A 489 4.23 -19.85 -44.61
C SER A 489 3.97 -21.06 -45.50
N VAL A 490 3.86 -22.24 -44.87
CA VAL A 490 3.24 -23.42 -45.48
C VAL A 490 1.79 -23.09 -45.82
N PRO A 491 1.30 -23.34 -47.06
CA PRO A 491 -0.05 -22.98 -47.45
C PRO A 491 -1.09 -23.77 -46.64
N ALA A 492 -2.00 -23.03 -46.00
CA ALA A 492 -3.13 -23.54 -45.25
C ALA A 492 -4.14 -24.24 -46.17
N SER A 493 -3.88 -25.50 -46.51
CA SER A 493 -4.84 -26.39 -47.18
C SER A 493 -4.52 -27.87 -46.93
N SER A 494 -4.58 -28.30 -45.66
CA SER A 494 -4.93 -29.67 -45.25
C SER A 494 -4.60 -29.89 -43.78
N MET A 495 -5.59 -29.72 -42.89
CA MET A 495 -5.61 -30.43 -41.60
C MET A 495 -7.00 -30.28 -40.95
N THR A 496 -7.95 -31.06 -41.45
CA THR A 496 -9.09 -31.53 -40.66
C THR A 496 -8.89 -33.03 -40.46
N GLN A 497 -8.15 -33.41 -39.42
CA GLN A 497 -8.12 -34.80 -38.97
C GLN A 497 -8.21 -34.84 -37.45
N ASN A 498 -9.33 -35.38 -36.98
CA ASN A 498 -9.62 -35.70 -35.59
C ASN A 498 -8.52 -36.60 -35.00
N HIS A 499 -7.78 -36.08 -34.01
CA HIS A 499 -7.08 -36.94 -33.06
C HIS A 499 -7.98 -37.22 -31.86
N ARG A 500 -8.57 -38.43 -31.85
CA ARG A 500 -9.05 -39.07 -30.62
C ARG A 500 -7.83 -39.49 -29.81
N ILE A 501 -7.77 -39.03 -28.56
CA ILE A 501 -6.81 -39.52 -27.57
C ILE A 501 -7.13 -41.00 -27.28
N PRO A 502 -6.17 -41.93 -27.36
CA PRO A 502 -6.41 -43.34 -27.07
C PRO A 502 -6.73 -43.56 -25.58
N GLU A 503 -7.80 -44.33 -25.30
CA GLU A 503 -8.30 -44.63 -23.94
C GLU A 503 -7.27 -45.25 -22.98
N SER A 504 -6.14 -45.75 -23.50
CA SER A 504 -5.03 -46.25 -22.69
C SER A 504 -4.30 -45.14 -21.92
N GLU A 505 -4.25 -43.92 -22.44
CA GLU A 505 -3.60 -42.79 -21.75
C GLU A 505 -4.51 -42.17 -20.67
N LEU A 506 -5.84 -42.22 -20.86
CA LEU A 506 -6.79 -41.76 -19.85
C LEU A 506 -6.78 -42.64 -18.60
N ARG A 507 -6.60 -43.97 -18.75
CA ARG A 507 -6.49 -44.89 -17.60
C ARG A 507 -5.19 -44.75 -16.81
N SER A 508 -4.11 -44.26 -17.44
CA SER A 508 -2.84 -44.00 -16.74
C SER A 508 -2.92 -42.76 -15.85
N LEU A 509 -3.70 -41.74 -16.23
CA LEU A 509 -3.86 -40.51 -15.46
C LEU A 509 -4.83 -40.66 -14.28
N THR A 510 -5.84 -41.53 -14.38
CA THR A 510 -6.79 -41.78 -13.28
C THR A 510 -6.19 -42.64 -12.16
N ASN A 511 -5.24 -43.53 -12.47
CA ASN A 511 -4.53 -44.32 -11.47
C ASN A 511 -3.36 -43.58 -10.80
N MET A 512 -3.02 -42.37 -11.25
CA MET A 512 -1.98 -41.54 -10.67
C MET A 512 -2.54 -40.42 -9.77
N LEU A 513 -3.87 -40.24 -9.76
CA LEU A 513 -4.60 -39.24 -8.97
C LEU A 513 -5.49 -39.86 -7.87
N VAL A 514 -5.44 -41.18 -7.71
CA VAL A 514 -5.90 -41.94 -6.54
C VAL A 514 -4.65 -42.40 -5.80
#